data_AF-A0A923I3Z8-F1
#
_entry.id   AF-A0A923I3Z8-F1
#
_cell.length_a   1.000
_cell.length_b   1.000
_cell.length_c   1.000
_cell.angle_alpha   90.00
_cell.angle_beta   90.00
_cell.angle_gamma   90.00
#
_symmetry.space_group_name_H-M   'P 1'
#
loop_
_entity.id
_entity.type
_entity.pdbx_description
1 polymer ?
#
loop_
_entity_poly.entity_id
_entity_poly.type
_entity_poly.pdbx_seq_one_letter_code
_entity_poly.pdbx_strand_id
1 'polypeptide(L)'
;YAHVDCPGHADYVKNMITGAAQMDGAILVCSAADGPMPQTREHILLARQVGVPYIIVFLNKCDMVDDAELLELVEMEVRELLSKYEFPGDDLPIIQGSAKLALEGDKGALGEEAIMKLADALDSYIPTPERAVDGTFLLPVEDVFSISG
;
A
#
# COMPACT_ATOMS: atom_id res chain seq x y z
N TYR A 1 -7.12 10.91 5.69
CA TYR A 1 -6.06 10.38 4.81
C TYR A 1 -5.91 11.25 3.57
N ALA A 2 -4.67 11.55 3.17
CA ALA A 2 -4.36 11.94 1.80
C ALA A 2 -3.88 10.67 1.10
N HIS A 3 -4.45 10.33 -0.05
CA HIS A 3 -4.13 9.10 -0.77
C HIS A 3 -3.56 9.48 -2.13
N VAL A 4 -2.38 8.95 -2.45
CA VAL A 4 -1.73 9.11 -3.76
C VAL A 4 -1.56 7.74 -4.37
N ASP A 5 -2.10 7.54 -5.57
CA ASP A 5 -1.91 6.31 -6.32
C ASP A 5 -0.61 6.38 -7.14
N CYS A 6 0.26 5.39 -6.96
CA CYS A 6 1.57 5.31 -7.61
C CYS A 6 1.53 4.21 -8.69
N PRO A 7 1.52 4.57 -9.98
CA PRO A 7 1.39 3.58 -11.05
C PRO A 7 2.62 2.68 -11.11
N GLY A 8 2.40 1.39 -11.34
CA GLY A 8 3.46 0.40 -11.24
C GLY A 8 4.39 0.21 -12.45
N HIS A 9 4.25 1.07 -13.45
CA HIS A 9 5.10 1.01 -14.64
C HIS A 9 6.41 1.76 -14.39
N ALA A 10 7.51 1.27 -14.95
CA ALA A 10 8.85 1.87 -14.84
C ALA A 10 8.89 3.37 -15.20
N ASP A 11 7.96 3.82 -16.04
CA ASP A 11 7.83 5.23 -16.46
C ASP A 11 7.28 6.16 -15.36
N TYR A 12 6.62 5.63 -14.34
CA TYR A 12 6.00 6.39 -13.25
C TYR A 12 6.80 6.34 -11.94
N VAL A 13 7.98 5.72 -11.95
CA VAL A 13 8.93 5.72 -10.82
C VAL A 13 9.27 7.13 -10.39
N LYS A 14 9.29 8.11 -11.32
CA LYS A 14 9.51 9.52 -10.99
C LYS A 14 8.43 10.08 -10.06
N ASN A 15 7.16 9.77 -10.32
CA ASN A 15 6.03 10.22 -9.50
C ASN A 15 6.05 9.55 -8.13
N MET A 16 6.48 8.29 -8.08
CA MET A 16 6.71 7.60 -6.81
C MET A 16 7.85 8.26 -6.02
N ILE A 17 8.98 8.64 -6.64
CA ILE A 17 10.10 9.28 -5.93
C ILE A 17 9.70 10.63 -5.33
N THR A 18 8.93 11.45 -6.06
CA THR A 18 8.48 12.77 -5.54
C THR A 18 7.39 12.64 -4.47
N GLY A 19 6.45 11.71 -4.63
CA GLY A 19 5.35 11.51 -3.68
C GLY A 19 5.72 10.70 -2.44
N ALA A 20 6.59 9.69 -2.58
CA ALA A 20 6.92 8.75 -1.51
C ALA A 20 7.89 9.33 -0.46
N ALA A 21 8.61 10.41 -0.79
CA ALA A 21 9.42 11.14 0.19
C ALA A 21 8.58 11.75 1.33
N GLN A 22 7.26 11.88 1.14
CA GLN A 22 6.33 12.40 2.13
C GLN A 22 5.34 11.34 2.65
N MET A 23 5.48 10.08 2.25
CA MET A 23 4.53 9.04 2.65
C MET A 23 4.83 8.52 4.05
N ASP A 24 3.87 8.71 4.96
CA ASP A 24 3.89 8.11 6.30
C ASP A 24 3.70 6.58 6.26
N GLY A 25 3.13 6.06 5.18
CA GLY A 25 3.04 4.63 4.91
C GLY A 25 2.46 4.34 3.53
N ALA A 26 2.53 3.09 3.10
CA ALA A 26 2.04 2.65 1.80
C ALA A 26 1.12 1.42 1.91
N ILE A 27 0.19 1.31 0.96
CA ILE A 27 -0.63 0.12 0.76
C ILE A 27 -0.06 -0.65 -0.42
N LEU A 28 0.52 -1.82 -0.17
CA LEU A 28 0.97 -2.74 -1.21
C LEU A 28 -0.21 -3.62 -1.65
N VAL A 29 -0.71 -3.38 -2.85
CA VAL A 29 -1.76 -4.22 -3.43
C VAL A 29 -1.13 -5.35 -4.23
N CYS A 30 -1.36 -6.60 -3.82
CA CYS A 30 -0.87 -7.79 -4.51
C CYS A 30 -2.04 -8.69 -4.91
N SER A 31 -1.99 -9.29 -6.09
CA SER A 31 -3.04 -10.22 -6.55
C SER A 31 -2.85 -11.58 -5.88
N ALA A 32 -3.86 -12.07 -5.19
CA ALA A 32 -3.88 -13.41 -4.61
C ALA A 32 -3.86 -14.51 -5.68
N ALA A 33 -4.37 -14.23 -6.87
CA ALA A 33 -4.38 -15.18 -7.99
C ALA A 33 -3.03 -15.26 -8.72
N ASP A 34 -2.27 -14.15 -8.75
CA ASP A 34 -1.02 -14.04 -9.52
C ASP A 34 0.23 -14.13 -8.62
N GLY A 35 0.09 -13.84 -7.32
CA GLY A 35 1.21 -13.75 -6.38
C GLY A 35 2.12 -12.52 -6.62
N PRO A 36 3.27 -12.46 -5.93
CA PRO A 36 4.22 -11.36 -6.08
C PRO A 36 4.95 -11.40 -7.43
N MET A 37 4.69 -10.39 -8.26
CA MET A 37 5.27 -10.22 -9.59
C MET A 37 6.60 -9.43 -9.54
N PRO A 38 7.40 -9.42 -10.62
CA PRO A 38 8.62 -8.61 -10.68
C PRO A 38 8.42 -7.13 -10.31
N GLN A 39 7.30 -6.53 -10.73
CA GLN A 39 6.91 -5.16 -10.38
C GLN A 39 6.66 -4.98 -8.87
N THR A 40 6.08 -5.98 -8.19
CA THR A 40 5.90 -5.97 -6.73
C THR A 40 7.24 -5.83 -6.02
N ARG A 41 8.28 -6.50 -6.52
CA ARG A 41 9.64 -6.43 -5.96
C ARG A 41 10.24 -5.03 -6.15
N GLU A 42 10.05 -4.44 -7.33
CA GLU A 42 10.51 -3.09 -7.62
C GLU A 42 9.83 -2.05 -6.72
N HIS A 43 8.51 -2.17 -6.47
CA HIS A 43 7.81 -1.27 -5.55
C HIS A 43 8.29 -1.36 -4.12
N ILE A 44 8.49 -2.57 -3.60
CA ILE A 44 9.00 -2.74 -2.23
C ILE A 44 10.40 -2.14 -2.12
N LEU A 45 11.26 -2.39 -3.12
CA LEU A 45 12.60 -1.82 -3.15
C LEU A 45 12.56 -0.29 -3.20
N LEU A 46 11.72 0.30 -4.04
CA LEU A 46 11.58 1.75 -4.15
C LEU A 46 11.01 2.36 -2.87
N ALA A 47 9.96 1.77 -2.29
CA ALA A 47 9.40 2.18 -1.00
C ALA A 47 10.47 2.20 0.10
N ARG A 48 11.37 1.20 0.10
CA ARG A 48 12.51 1.19 1.02
C ARG A 48 13.50 2.32 0.73
N GLN A 49 13.84 2.56 -0.53
CA GLN A 49 14.82 3.58 -0.93
C GLN A 49 14.36 5.02 -0.66
N VAL A 50 13.07 5.29 -0.84
CA VAL A 50 12.45 6.60 -0.56
C VAL A 50 12.11 6.80 0.91
N GLY A 51 12.28 5.77 1.74
CA GLY A 51 12.15 5.85 3.19
C GLY A 51 10.73 5.70 3.74
N VAL A 52 9.83 5.01 3.02
CA VAL A 52 8.49 4.68 3.54
C VAL A 52 8.64 3.83 4.81
N PRO A 53 8.13 4.29 5.96
CA PRO A 53 8.39 3.61 7.23
C PRO A 53 7.46 2.43 7.49
N TYR A 54 6.22 2.47 6.98
CA TYR A 54 5.20 1.45 7.23
C TYR A 54 4.56 0.98 5.92
N ILE A 55 4.37 -0.33 5.79
CA ILE A 55 3.64 -0.95 4.67
C ILE A 55 2.53 -1.83 5.22
N ILE A 56 1.33 -1.71 4.65
CA ILE A 56 0.20 -2.61 4.83
C ILE A 56 -0.04 -3.32 3.50
N VAL A 57 -0.34 -4.62 3.54
CA VAL A 57 -0.62 -5.38 2.32
C VAL A 57 -2.12 -5.60 2.17
N PHE A 58 -2.62 -5.39 0.95
CA PHE A 58 -3.94 -5.84 0.54
C PHE A 58 -3.80 -6.95 -0.51
N LEU A 59 -4.09 -8.19 -0.13
CA LEU A 59 -4.19 -9.33 -1.03
C LEU A 59 -5.54 -9.26 -1.73
N ASN A 60 -5.52 -8.79 -2.97
CA ASN A 60 -6.69 -8.53 -3.79
C ASN A 60 -7.05 -9.75 -4.66
N LYS A 61 -8.27 -9.75 -5.22
CA LYS A 61 -8.82 -10.83 -6.05
C LYS A 61 -8.97 -12.18 -5.31
N CYS A 62 -9.16 -12.16 -3.99
CA CYS A 62 -9.43 -13.39 -3.22
C CYS A 62 -10.74 -14.08 -3.65
N ASP A 63 -11.65 -13.37 -4.33
CA ASP A 63 -12.85 -13.95 -4.94
C ASP A 63 -12.56 -14.88 -6.12
N MET A 64 -11.35 -14.82 -6.68
CA MET A 64 -10.91 -15.66 -7.80
C MET A 64 -10.11 -16.89 -7.34
N VAL A 65 -9.90 -17.06 -6.04
CA VAL A 65 -9.08 -18.12 -5.46
C VAL A 65 -9.95 -18.92 -4.49
N ASP A 66 -10.28 -20.16 -4.88
CA ASP A 66 -11.14 -21.04 -4.08
C ASP A 66 -10.35 -21.89 -3.06
N ASP A 67 -9.02 -21.88 -3.13
CA ASP A 67 -8.14 -22.71 -2.30
C ASP A 67 -7.45 -21.87 -1.22
N ALA A 68 -7.77 -22.16 0.04
CA ALA A 68 -7.18 -21.49 1.20
C ALA A 68 -5.67 -21.76 1.33
N GLU A 69 -5.17 -22.93 0.92
CA GLU A 69 -3.74 -23.24 0.97
C GLU A 69 -2.95 -22.36 -0.01
N LEU A 70 -3.55 -22.03 -1.16
CA LEU A 70 -2.94 -21.12 -2.13
C LEU A 70 -2.85 -19.69 -1.56
N LEU A 71 -3.90 -19.22 -0.87
CA LEU A 71 -3.91 -17.90 -0.24
C LEU A 71 -2.83 -17.79 0.84
N GLU A 72 -2.70 -18.81 1.69
CA GLU A 72 -1.65 -18.87 2.71
C GLU A 72 -0.25 -18.89 2.08
N LEU A 73 -0.05 -19.65 1.00
CA LEU A 73 1.22 -19.68 0.28
C LEU A 73 1.59 -18.30 -0.28
N VAL A 74 0.65 -17.62 -0.95
CA VAL A 74 0.89 -16.29 -1.50
C VAL A 74 1.17 -15.27 -0.40
N GLU A 75 0.46 -15.37 0.73
CA GLU A 75 0.73 -14.53 1.89
C GLU A 75 2.16 -14.74 2.41
N MET A 76 2.60 -15.99 2.57
CA MET A 76 3.96 -16.31 2.97
C MET A 76 5.00 -15.74 2.00
N GLU A 77 4.82 -15.90 0.69
CA GLU A 77 5.73 -15.34 -0.31
C GLU A 77 5.84 -13.82 -0.23
N VAL A 78 4.72 -13.12 0.03
CA VAL A 78 4.72 -11.66 0.22
C VAL A 78 5.44 -11.26 1.50
N ARG A 79 5.23 -11.98 2.61
CA ARG A 79 5.95 -11.74 3.88
C ARG A 79 7.45 -11.93 3.71
N GLU A 80 7.88 -13.02 3.10
CA GLU A 80 9.30 -13.29 2.82
C GLU A 80 9.92 -12.19 1.95
N LEU A 81 9.18 -11.72 0.93
CA LEU A 81 9.64 -10.65 0.06
C LEU A 81 9.79 -9.33 0.81
N LEU A 82 8.85 -8.97 1.70
CA LEU A 82 8.93 -7.77 2.54
C LEU A 82 10.10 -7.87 3.53
N SER A 83 10.28 -9.00 4.20
CA SER A 83 11.41 -9.27 5.09
C SER A 83 12.75 -9.16 4.38
N LYS A 84 12.85 -9.64 3.13
CA LYS A 84 14.06 -9.53 2.31
C LYS A 84 14.49 -8.08 2.06
N TYR A 85 13.53 -7.15 1.99
CA TYR A 85 13.78 -5.72 1.79
C TYR A 85 13.66 -4.90 3.09
N GLU A 86 13.86 -5.56 4.24
CA GLU A 86 13.97 -4.94 5.56
C GLU A 86 12.67 -4.28 6.07
N PHE A 87 11.51 -4.73 5.59
CA PHE A 87 10.22 -4.48 6.23
C PHE A 87 9.90 -5.59 7.24
N PRO A 88 9.08 -5.33 8.27
CA PRO A 88 8.71 -6.33 9.28
C PRO A 88 7.65 -7.29 8.72
N GLY A 89 8.05 -8.20 7.82
CA GLY A 89 7.16 -9.09 7.08
C GLY A 89 6.28 -9.97 7.97
N ASP A 90 6.74 -10.34 9.15
CA ASP A 90 5.99 -11.18 10.10
C ASP A 90 4.96 -10.40 10.92
N ASP A 91 5.21 -9.12 11.19
CA ASP A 91 4.41 -8.30 12.10
C ASP A 91 3.47 -7.32 11.38
N LEU A 92 3.65 -7.11 10.08
CA LEU A 92 2.82 -6.17 9.32
C LEU A 92 1.41 -6.72 9.00
N PRO A 93 0.40 -5.84 8.91
CA PRO A 93 -0.96 -6.26 8.56
C PRO A 93 -1.06 -6.69 7.10
N ILE A 94 -1.68 -7.85 6.89
CA ILE A 94 -2.08 -8.36 5.57
C ILE A 94 -3.58 -8.58 5.59
N ILE A 95 -4.29 -7.93 4.68
CA ILE A 95 -5.76 -8.01 4.57
C ILE A 95 -6.10 -8.71 3.26
N GLN A 96 -6.89 -9.77 3.35
CA GLN A 96 -7.38 -10.53 2.21
C GLN A 96 -8.76 -10.00 1.80
N GLY A 97 -8.98 -9.78 0.50
CA GLY A 97 -10.25 -9.26 0.01
C GLY A 97 -10.35 -9.16 -1.51
N SER A 98 -11.44 -8.54 -1.95
CA SER A 98 -11.73 -8.23 -3.35
C SER A 98 -12.19 -6.79 -3.46
N ALA A 99 -11.31 -5.94 -3.98
CA ALA A 99 -11.65 -4.54 -4.25
C ALA A 99 -12.79 -4.42 -5.28
N LYS A 100 -12.93 -5.42 -6.17
CA LYS A 100 -14.03 -5.48 -7.13
C LYS A 100 -15.37 -5.70 -6.42
N LEU A 101 -15.47 -6.72 -5.58
CA LEU A 101 -16.71 -6.99 -4.83
C LEU A 101 -17.08 -5.80 -3.93
N ALA A 102 -16.09 -5.21 -3.26
CA ALA A 102 -16.30 -4.00 -2.46
C ALA A 102 -16.87 -2.84 -3.30
N LEU A 103 -16.34 -2.63 -4.52
CA LEU A 103 -16.83 -1.59 -5.43
C LEU A 103 -18.24 -1.88 -5.97
N GLU A 104 -18.59 -3.16 -6.14
CA GLU A 104 -19.92 -3.61 -6.55
C GLU A 104 -20.95 -3.55 -5.40
N GLY A 105 -20.54 -3.20 -4.18
CA GLY A 105 -21.40 -3.05 -3.00
C GLY A 105 -21.67 -4.35 -2.25
N ASP A 106 -20.80 -5.35 -2.42
CA ASP A 106 -20.86 -6.59 -1.63
C ASP A 106 -20.50 -6.30 -0.17
N LYS A 107 -21.42 -6.62 0.74
CA LYS A 107 -21.25 -6.40 2.19
C LYS A 107 -20.62 -7.59 2.92
N GLY A 108 -20.11 -8.56 2.18
CA GLY A 108 -19.50 -9.76 2.72
C GLY A 108 -18.06 -9.55 3.17
N ALA A 109 -17.49 -10.62 3.71
CA ALA A 109 -16.16 -10.63 4.32
C ALA A 109 -15.02 -10.22 3.37
N LEU A 110 -15.17 -10.50 2.07
CA LEU A 110 -14.19 -10.14 1.04
C LEU A 110 -14.47 -8.76 0.40
N GLY A 111 -15.67 -8.20 0.55
CA GLY A 111 -16.10 -6.94 -0.04
C GLY A 111 -15.87 -5.74 0.89
N GLU A 112 -16.93 -5.03 1.25
CA GLU A 112 -16.89 -3.85 2.14
C GLU A 112 -16.17 -4.13 3.46
N GLU A 113 -16.36 -5.31 4.08
CA GLU A 113 -15.71 -5.64 5.35
C GLU A 113 -14.18 -5.72 5.23
N ALA A 114 -13.65 -6.20 4.09
CA ALA A 114 -12.21 -6.24 3.86
C ALA A 114 -11.62 -4.83 3.75
N ILE A 115 -12.33 -3.90 3.10
CA ILE A 115 -11.92 -2.50 3.01
C ILE A 115 -11.97 -1.81 4.38
N MET A 116 -12.97 -2.12 5.21
CA MET A 116 -13.04 -1.62 6.58
C MET A 116 -11.87 -2.15 7.43
N LYS A 117 -11.53 -3.45 7.32
CA LYS A 117 -10.34 -4.01 7.98
C LYS A 117 -9.04 -3.35 7.52
N LEU A 118 -8.94 -3.01 6.22
CA LEU A 118 -7.81 -2.26 5.68
C LEU A 118 -7.74 -0.86 6.29
N ALA A 119 -8.88 -0.17 6.42
CA ALA A 119 -8.95 1.14 7.07
C ALA A 119 -8.55 1.07 8.55
N ASP A 120 -9.05 0.07 9.29
CA ASP A 120 -8.69 -0.15 10.69
C ASP A 120 -7.19 -0.45 10.85
N ALA A 121 -6.59 -1.17 9.90
CA ALA A 121 -5.16 -1.43 9.87
C ALA A 121 -4.35 -0.15 9.62
N LEU A 122 -4.83 0.75 8.74
CA LEU A 122 -4.21 2.06 8.54
C LEU A 122 -4.21 2.88 9.83
N ASP A 123 -5.35 2.94 10.53
CA ASP A 123 -5.50 3.70 11.78
C ASP A 123 -4.62 3.14 12.92
N SER A 124 -4.45 1.81 12.98
CA SER A 124 -3.76 1.14 14.10
C SER A 124 -2.28 0.89 13.89
N TYR A 125 -1.84 0.68 12.64
CA TYR A 125 -0.46 0.33 12.32
C TYR A 125 0.40 1.53 11.93
N ILE A 126 -0.19 2.54 11.26
CA ILE A 126 0.54 3.73 10.84
C ILE A 126 0.36 4.81 11.91
N PRO A 127 1.42 5.19 12.64
CA PRO A 127 1.32 6.24 13.64
C PRO A 127 1.01 7.58 12.98
N THR A 128 0.30 8.44 13.72
CA THR A 128 0.10 9.82 13.27
C THR A 128 1.47 10.54 13.23
N PRO A 129 1.84 11.15 12.09
CA PRO A 129 3.13 11.84 11.97
C PRO A 129 3.20 13.04 12.92
N GLU A 130 4.37 13.23 13.52
CA GLU A 130 4.64 14.38 14.38
C GLU A 130 4.73 15.63 13.52
N ARG A 131 3.88 16.62 13.81
CA ARG A 131 3.87 17.88 13.07
C ARG A 131 4.96 18.79 13.59
N ALA A 132 5.89 19.18 12.73
CA ALA A 132 6.93 20.16 13.03
C ALA A 132 6.37 21.61 13.05
N VAL A 133 5.42 21.90 13.95
CA VAL A 133 4.74 23.20 14.04
C VAL A 133 5.60 24.31 14.66
N ASP A 134 6.62 23.93 15.44
CA ASP A 134 7.51 24.87 16.13
C ASP A 134 8.76 25.23 15.32
N GLY A 135 8.90 24.66 14.12
CA GLY A 135 10.02 24.92 13.21
C GLY A 135 9.82 26.17 12.35
N THR A 136 10.87 26.56 11.62
CA THR A 136 10.74 27.56 10.56
C THR A 136 9.82 27.01 9.46
N PHE A 137 8.90 27.84 8.97
CA PHE A 137 8.02 27.47 7.86
C PHE A 137 8.83 27.01 6.64
N LEU A 138 8.53 25.80 6.14
CA LEU A 138 9.13 25.21 4.96
C LEU A 138 8.01 24.48 4.18
N LEU A 139 7.85 24.83 2.90
CA LEU A 139 6.86 24.21 2.01
C LEU A 139 7.54 23.83 0.69
N PRO A 140 7.82 22.54 0.45
CA PRO A 140 8.33 22.06 -0.83
C PRO A 140 7.26 22.25 -1.91
N VAL A 141 7.62 22.87 -3.04
CA VAL A 141 6.70 23.06 -4.17
C VAL A 141 6.62 21.78 -4.97
N GLU A 142 5.43 21.18 -5.04
CA GLU A 142 5.17 19.96 -5.82
C GLU A 142 4.76 20.27 -7.27
N ASP A 143 3.80 21.16 -7.47
CA ASP A 143 3.30 21.57 -8.79
C ASP A 143 2.84 23.04 -8.81
N VAL A 144 2.71 23.64 -10.00
CA VAL A 144 2.32 25.04 -10.20
C VAL A 144 1.11 25.13 -11.13
N PHE A 145 0.00 25.64 -10.59
CA PHE A 145 -1.24 25.86 -11.34
C PHE A 145 -1.51 27.34 -11.55
N SER A 146 -2.06 27.70 -12.73
CA SER A 146 -2.58 29.04 -13.01
C SER A 146 -4.09 29.03 -12.92
N ILE A 147 -4.67 29.79 -11.98
CA ILE A 147 -6.12 29.97 -11.85
C ILE A 147 -6.48 31.33 -12.45
N SER A 148 -7.27 31.33 -13.53
CA SER A 148 -7.77 32.56 -14.16
C SER A 148 -8.80 33.22 -13.25
N GLY A 149 -8.58 34.50 -12.92
CA GLY A 149 -9.55 35.36 -12.24
C GLY A 149 -10.63 35.89 -13.16
#